data_AF-A0AAU6I016-F1
#
_entry.id   AF-A0AAU6I016-F1
#
_cell.length_a   1.000
_cell.length_b   1.000
_cell.length_c   1.000
_cell.angle_alpha   90.00
_cell.angle_beta   90.00
_cell.angle_gamma   90.00
#
_symmetry.space_group_name_H-M   'P 1'
#
loop_
_entity.id
_entity.type
_entity.pdbx_description
1 polymer ?
#
loop_
_entity_poly.entity_id
_entity_poly.type
_entity_poly.pdbx_seq_one_letter_code
_entity_poly.pdbx_strand_id
1 'polypeptide(L)'
;MPSITAAPVSASADAVLSALTAAGVGAYFDPEERVIFAHPAAVAQDSVLHGEHIMLRWSAFGPDSPHQDRARFEATAWIPDGRPDFHQVGTVYTTPVRRALTAEAEQCARAVDEWFSSPRPTAGALLLGALAEYGIRADSDDVGMSYAVAFDPETPSWNVRSGFHLSVGDRDPSVDHVPASHTGWTVFVHDDQGEPIGDPLYIAGSGGLVDCAGDSAAVAAVIADFLSAPVSRHCDCYSQERYGRRHDRECNRYRRP
;
A
#
# COMPACT_ATOMS: atom_id res chain seq x y z
N MET A 1 -19.05 -11.36 44.83
CA MET A 1 -18.82 -10.98 43.42
C MET A 1 -17.70 -11.86 42.90
N PRO A 2 -17.90 -12.62 41.81
CA PRO A 2 -16.79 -13.35 41.21
C PRO A 2 -15.73 -12.34 40.76
N SER A 3 -14.49 -12.54 41.17
CA SER A 3 -13.35 -11.76 40.71
C SER A 3 -13.12 -12.18 39.26
N ILE A 4 -13.42 -11.29 38.32
CA ILE A 4 -13.11 -11.49 36.90
C ILE A 4 -11.61 -11.28 36.77
N THR A 5 -10.85 -12.37 36.76
CA THR A 5 -9.42 -12.33 36.42
C THR A 5 -9.32 -11.89 34.97
N ALA A 6 -8.65 -10.77 34.71
CA ALA A 6 -8.40 -10.31 33.35
C ALA A 6 -7.71 -11.42 32.54
N ALA A 7 -8.17 -11.66 31.31
CA ALA A 7 -7.51 -12.60 30.41
C ALA A 7 -6.06 -12.14 30.18
N PRO A 8 -5.07 -13.05 30.19
CA PRO A 8 -3.69 -12.66 29.92
C PRO A 8 -3.56 -12.12 28.49
N VAL A 9 -2.83 -11.02 28.36
CA VAL A 9 -2.46 -10.47 27.06
C VAL A 9 -1.63 -11.50 26.32
N SER A 10 -1.96 -11.77 25.05
CA SER A 10 -1.17 -12.71 24.26
C SER A 10 0.18 -12.11 23.90
N ALA A 11 1.22 -12.94 23.73
CA ALA A 11 2.55 -12.47 23.33
C ALA A 11 2.54 -11.58 22.06
N SER A 12 1.61 -11.83 21.13
CA SER A 12 1.44 -10.99 19.94
C SER A 12 0.93 -9.58 20.25
N ALA A 13 -0.01 -9.48 21.18
CA ALA A 13 -0.53 -8.18 21.62
C ALA A 13 0.53 -7.40 22.42
N ASP A 14 1.26 -8.07 23.31
CA ASP A 14 2.37 -7.45 24.05
C ASP A 14 3.45 -6.91 23.11
N ALA A 15 3.81 -7.69 22.08
CA ALA A 15 4.80 -7.27 21.08
C ALA A 15 4.34 -6.02 20.32
N VAL A 16 3.07 -5.97 19.88
CA VAL A 16 2.51 -4.81 19.17
C VAL A 16 2.39 -3.59 20.07
N LEU A 17 1.87 -3.74 21.30
CA LEU A 17 1.77 -2.65 22.26
C LEU A 17 3.15 -2.05 22.58
N SER A 18 4.15 -2.89 22.78
CA SER A 18 5.54 -2.45 22.99
C SER A 18 6.08 -1.70 21.77
N ALA A 19 5.82 -2.18 20.57
CA ALA A 19 6.28 -1.54 19.33
C ALA A 19 5.60 -0.19 19.08
N LEU A 20 4.27 -0.09 19.31
CA LEU A 20 3.51 1.16 19.21
C LEU A 20 4.02 2.19 20.24
N THR A 21 4.23 1.77 21.47
CA THR A 21 4.79 2.64 22.53
C THR A 21 6.17 3.15 22.14
N ALA A 22 7.02 2.30 21.58
CA ALA A 22 8.35 2.69 21.11
C ALA A 22 8.31 3.67 19.92
N ALA A 23 7.28 3.56 19.07
CA ALA A 23 7.00 4.52 18.00
C ALA A 23 6.34 5.82 18.50
N GLY A 24 6.03 5.93 19.80
CA GLY A 24 5.37 7.10 20.37
C GLY A 24 3.86 7.15 20.10
N VAL A 25 3.23 6.04 19.72
CA VAL A 25 1.79 5.93 19.47
C VAL A 25 1.06 5.51 20.75
N GLY A 26 -0.04 6.19 21.07
CA GLY A 26 -0.92 5.78 22.18
C GLY A 26 -1.67 4.51 21.81
N ALA A 27 -1.69 3.51 22.70
CA ALA A 27 -2.40 2.27 22.45
C ALA A 27 -2.86 1.56 23.71
N TYR A 28 -3.97 0.82 23.63
CA TYR A 28 -4.43 -0.07 24.69
C TYR A 28 -5.07 -1.35 24.12
N PHE A 29 -5.03 -2.42 24.91
CA PHE A 29 -5.68 -3.70 24.58
C PHE A 29 -7.08 -3.77 25.19
N ASP A 30 -8.06 -4.09 24.35
CA ASP A 30 -9.42 -4.45 24.78
C ASP A 30 -9.52 -5.97 24.94
N PRO A 31 -9.68 -6.48 26.18
CA PRO A 31 -9.74 -7.92 26.43
C PRO A 31 -11.06 -8.57 25.99
N GLU A 32 -12.15 -7.81 25.85
CA GLU A 32 -13.46 -8.34 25.45
C GLU A 32 -13.48 -8.63 23.95
N GLU A 33 -13.09 -7.63 23.16
CA GLU A 33 -13.04 -7.74 21.69
C GLU A 33 -11.74 -8.41 21.20
N ARG A 34 -10.75 -8.55 22.08
CA ARG A 34 -9.39 -9.04 21.77
C ARG A 34 -8.73 -8.24 20.65
N VAL A 35 -8.85 -6.92 20.69
CA VAL A 35 -8.26 -5.99 19.74
C VAL A 35 -7.35 -4.99 20.45
N ILE A 36 -6.43 -4.38 19.72
CA ILE A 36 -5.68 -3.22 20.18
C ILE A 36 -6.27 -1.99 19.50
N PHE A 37 -6.54 -0.95 20.29
CA PHE A 37 -6.87 0.37 19.76
C PHE A 37 -5.62 1.24 19.83
N ALA A 38 -5.17 1.70 18.66
CA ALA A 38 -4.11 2.70 18.55
C ALA A 38 -4.69 4.06 18.20
N HIS A 39 -4.08 5.12 18.72
CA HIS A 39 -4.58 6.49 18.62
C HIS A 39 -3.42 7.49 18.67
N PRO A 40 -3.64 8.76 18.25
CA PRO A 40 -2.65 9.80 18.43
C PRO A 40 -2.27 9.94 19.91
N ALA A 41 -0.97 10.12 20.19
CA ALA A 41 -0.45 10.17 21.57
C ALA A 41 -1.07 11.27 22.44
N ALA A 42 -1.54 12.35 21.82
CA ALA A 42 -2.19 13.47 22.50
C ALA A 42 -3.65 13.17 22.93
N VAL A 43 -4.26 12.09 22.43
CA VAL A 43 -5.64 11.71 22.72
C VAL A 43 -5.66 10.82 23.98
N ALA A 44 -6.50 11.16 24.95
CA ALA A 44 -6.71 10.35 26.14
C ALA A 44 -7.44 9.04 25.80
N GLN A 45 -7.10 7.96 26.50
CA GLN A 45 -7.64 6.61 26.25
C GLN A 45 -9.18 6.56 26.27
N ASP A 46 -9.82 7.29 27.18
CA ASP A 46 -11.29 7.35 27.32
C ASP A 46 -11.99 8.10 26.17
N SER A 47 -11.22 8.75 25.31
CA SER A 47 -11.69 9.58 24.21
C SER A 47 -11.34 9.01 22.84
N VAL A 48 -10.66 7.86 22.78
CA VAL A 48 -10.18 7.24 21.53
C VAL A 48 -11.31 7.00 20.53
N LEU A 49 -12.43 6.45 21.01
CA LEU A 49 -13.59 6.15 20.17
C LEU A 49 -14.41 7.41 19.78
N HIS A 50 -13.99 8.62 20.18
CA HIS A 50 -14.60 9.87 19.74
C HIS A 50 -13.88 10.50 18.54
N GLY A 51 -12.75 9.94 18.10
CA GLY A 51 -11.96 10.43 16.98
C GLY A 51 -11.48 9.30 16.08
N GLU A 52 -10.59 9.67 15.15
CA GLU A 52 -9.89 8.69 14.33
C GLU A 52 -9.01 7.78 15.21
N HIS A 53 -9.17 6.49 15.00
CA HIS A 53 -8.41 5.46 15.70
C HIS A 53 -8.13 4.29 14.77
N ILE A 54 -7.17 3.47 15.16
CA ILE A 54 -6.82 2.26 14.42
C ILE A 54 -7.18 1.06 15.27
N MET A 55 -7.98 0.16 14.70
CA MET A 55 -8.24 -1.15 15.27
C MET A 55 -7.23 -2.15 14.71
N LEU A 56 -6.48 -2.77 15.61
CA LEU A 56 -5.45 -3.76 15.33
C LEU A 56 -5.93 -5.14 15.78
N ARG A 57 -5.97 -6.05 14.82
CA ARG A 57 -6.27 -7.46 15.01
C ARG A 57 -5.04 -8.28 14.70
N TRP A 58 -4.93 -9.43 15.36
CA TRP A 58 -3.89 -10.39 15.06
C TRP A 58 -4.44 -11.81 15.02
N SER A 59 -3.79 -12.63 14.22
CA SER A 59 -3.92 -14.08 14.31
C SER A 59 -2.56 -14.67 14.65
N ALA A 60 -2.51 -15.33 15.81
CA ALA A 60 -1.37 -16.12 16.25
C ALA A 60 -1.60 -17.59 15.86
N PHE A 61 -0.51 -18.31 15.61
CA PHE A 61 -0.61 -19.75 15.42
C PHE A 61 -0.79 -20.47 16.75
N GLY A 62 -1.48 -21.62 16.71
CA GLY A 62 -1.59 -22.49 17.88
C GLY A 62 -0.22 -22.97 18.37
N PRO A 63 -0.14 -23.44 19.63
CA PRO A 63 1.12 -23.83 20.27
C PRO A 63 1.86 -24.98 19.55
N ASP A 64 1.14 -25.79 18.77
CA ASP A 64 1.72 -26.91 18.02
C ASP A 64 2.22 -26.51 16.62
N SER A 65 2.14 -25.23 16.25
CA SER A 65 2.56 -24.74 14.93
C SER A 65 4.07 -24.47 14.88
N PRO A 66 4.76 -24.85 13.79
CA PRO A 66 6.16 -24.47 13.56
C PRO A 66 6.34 -22.95 13.34
N HIS A 67 5.26 -22.18 13.38
CA HIS A 67 5.25 -20.72 13.20
C HIS A 67 4.70 -19.98 14.42
N GLN A 68 4.78 -20.59 15.62
CA GLN A 68 4.37 -19.97 16.89
C GLN A 68 5.08 -18.62 17.18
N ASP A 69 6.23 -18.38 16.55
CA ASP A 69 7.02 -17.16 16.62
C ASP A 69 6.60 -16.10 15.57
N ARG A 70 5.50 -16.35 14.84
CA ARG A 70 4.98 -15.45 13.80
C ARG A 70 3.54 -15.07 14.11
N ALA A 71 3.16 -13.87 13.68
CA ALA A 71 1.78 -13.43 13.68
C ALA A 71 1.43 -12.79 12.34
N ARG A 72 0.13 -12.72 12.06
CA ARG A 72 -0.42 -11.83 11.04
C ARG A 72 -1.14 -10.70 11.76
N PHE A 73 -0.83 -9.46 11.38
CA PHE A 73 -1.50 -8.26 11.82
C PHE A 73 -2.39 -7.70 10.71
N GLU A 74 -3.48 -7.08 11.15
CA GLU A 74 -4.40 -6.31 10.33
C GLU A 74 -4.75 -5.04 11.12
N ALA A 75 -4.42 -3.89 10.55
CA ALA A 75 -4.63 -2.58 11.13
C ALA A 75 -5.55 -1.79 10.19
N THR A 76 -6.71 -1.39 10.70
CA THR A 76 -7.71 -0.63 9.94
C THR A 76 -8.02 0.65 10.68
N ALA A 77 -8.11 1.77 9.95
CA ALA A 77 -8.44 3.07 10.51
C ALA A 77 -9.96 3.28 10.44
N TRP A 78 -10.51 3.87 11.50
CA TRP A 78 -11.94 4.08 11.70
C TRP A 78 -12.19 5.49 12.22
N ILE A 79 -13.32 6.07 11.82
CA ILE A 79 -13.85 7.30 12.42
C ILE A 79 -15.31 7.10 12.84
N PRO A 80 -15.82 7.84 13.86
CA PRO A 80 -17.23 7.81 14.22
C PRO A 80 -18.10 8.41 13.10
N ASP A 81 -19.24 7.80 12.77
CA ASP A 81 -20.26 8.35 11.85
C ASP A 81 -21.58 8.73 12.55
N GLY A 82 -21.72 8.42 13.84
CA GLY A 82 -22.86 8.77 14.66
C GLY A 82 -23.12 7.67 15.68
N ARG A 83 -23.15 8.00 16.98
CA ARG A 83 -23.12 6.98 18.05
C ARG A 83 -24.20 5.89 17.87
N PRO A 84 -23.86 4.59 17.97
CA PRO A 84 -22.56 3.97 18.27
C PRO A 84 -21.82 3.43 17.03
N ASP A 85 -22.10 3.95 15.85
CA ASP A 85 -21.58 3.42 14.59
C ASP A 85 -20.18 4.02 14.27
N PHE A 86 -19.42 3.25 13.50
CA PHE A 86 -18.11 3.61 12.98
C PHE A 86 -18.04 3.18 11.52
N HIS A 87 -17.31 3.94 10.71
CA HIS A 87 -16.95 3.50 9.37
C HIS A 87 -15.45 3.45 9.19
N GLN A 88 -15.02 2.47 8.40
CA GLN A 88 -13.62 2.29 8.03
C GLN A 88 -13.23 3.39 7.04
N VAL A 89 -12.12 4.07 7.32
CA VAL A 89 -11.56 5.09 6.43
C VAL A 89 -10.32 4.60 5.67
N GLY A 90 -9.72 3.49 6.07
CA GLY A 90 -8.64 2.89 5.32
C GLY A 90 -8.03 1.65 5.96
N THR A 91 -7.24 0.93 5.16
CA THR A 91 -6.33 -0.12 5.65
C THR A 91 -4.98 0.52 5.92
N VAL A 92 -4.53 0.45 7.17
CA VAL A 92 -3.25 1.03 7.57
C VAL A 92 -2.12 0.06 7.32
N TYR A 93 -2.33 -1.21 7.67
CA TYR A 93 -1.33 -2.25 7.55
C TYR A 93 -1.97 -3.63 7.48
N THR A 94 -1.48 -4.47 6.58
CA THR A 94 -1.79 -5.91 6.59
C THR A 94 -0.49 -6.66 6.37
N THR A 95 -0.18 -7.67 7.20
CA THR A 95 1.03 -8.49 7.02
C THR A 95 1.06 -9.08 5.61
N PRO A 96 1.99 -8.65 4.73
CA PRO A 96 2.01 -9.12 3.35
C PRO A 96 2.75 -10.46 3.24
N VAL A 97 3.85 -10.61 4.00
CA VAL A 97 4.60 -11.88 4.14
C VAL A 97 4.85 -12.13 5.62
N ARG A 98 4.69 -13.38 6.04
CA ARG A 98 4.93 -13.79 7.42
C ARG A 98 6.41 -13.61 7.80
N ARG A 99 6.66 -12.80 8.82
CA ARG A 99 7.98 -12.55 9.42
C ARG A 99 8.00 -12.94 10.90
N ALA A 100 9.15 -12.81 11.55
CA ALA A 100 9.26 -12.98 12.99
C ALA A 100 8.38 -11.94 13.71
N LEU A 101 7.72 -12.35 14.79
CA LEU A 101 6.72 -11.56 15.51
C LEU A 101 7.20 -10.14 15.84
N THR A 102 8.40 -9.98 16.39
CA THR A 102 8.94 -8.66 16.77
C THR A 102 9.12 -7.75 15.55
N ALA A 103 9.74 -8.24 14.48
CA ALA A 103 9.95 -7.45 13.27
C ALA A 103 8.62 -7.07 12.60
N GLU A 104 7.63 -7.96 12.66
CA GLU A 104 6.29 -7.75 12.13
C GLU A 104 5.51 -6.72 12.97
N ALA A 105 5.66 -6.75 14.29
CA ALA A 105 5.06 -5.78 15.20
C ALA A 105 5.68 -4.38 15.02
N GLU A 106 7.01 -4.30 14.88
CA GLU A 106 7.71 -3.05 14.58
C GLU A 106 7.28 -2.44 13.25
N GLN A 107 7.12 -3.26 12.21
CA GLN A 107 6.63 -2.80 10.92
C GLN A 107 5.19 -2.29 11.01
N CYS A 108 4.32 -3.03 11.67
CA CYS A 108 2.95 -2.60 11.92
C CYS A 108 2.91 -1.27 12.68
N ALA A 109 3.74 -1.12 13.71
CA ALA A 109 3.80 0.11 14.50
C ALA A 109 4.29 1.32 13.69
N ARG A 110 5.27 1.13 12.79
CA ARG A 110 5.71 2.18 11.85
C ARG A 110 4.59 2.63 10.92
N ALA A 111 3.84 1.70 10.33
CA ALA A 111 2.70 2.05 9.48
C ALA A 111 1.60 2.82 10.26
N VAL A 112 1.37 2.45 11.52
CA VAL A 112 0.43 3.16 12.40
C VAL A 112 0.92 4.57 12.75
N ASP A 113 2.21 4.74 13.06
CA ASP A 113 2.80 6.06 13.31
C ASP A 113 2.73 6.96 12.08
N GLU A 114 3.12 6.45 10.91
CA GLU A 114 3.01 7.17 9.63
C GLU A 114 1.57 7.59 9.34
N TRP A 115 0.58 6.75 9.66
CA TRP A 115 -0.83 7.08 9.46
C TRP A 115 -1.30 8.29 10.26
N PHE A 116 -0.81 8.44 11.49
CA PHE A 116 -1.16 9.55 12.38
C PHE A 116 -0.30 10.80 12.17
N SER A 117 0.71 10.75 11.28
CA SER A 117 1.51 11.93 10.95
C SER A 117 0.70 12.99 10.19
N SER A 118 1.12 14.26 10.32
CA SER A 118 0.46 15.39 9.65
C SER A 118 1.49 16.29 8.95
N PRO A 119 1.43 16.45 7.61
CA PRO A 119 0.50 15.77 6.70
C PRO A 119 0.77 14.26 6.62
N ARG A 120 -0.29 13.46 6.44
CA ARG A 120 -0.17 12.00 6.22
C ARG A 120 0.51 11.75 4.86
N PRO A 121 1.68 11.09 4.81
CA PRO A 121 2.27 10.68 3.54
C PRO A 121 1.48 9.52 2.95
N THR A 122 1.35 9.48 1.63
CA THR A 122 0.83 8.32 0.90
C THR A 122 1.90 7.77 -0.03
N ALA A 123 1.84 6.46 -0.30
CA ALA A 123 2.68 5.83 -1.32
C ALA A 123 2.52 6.55 -2.67
N GLY A 124 1.28 6.90 -3.04
CA GLY A 124 0.98 7.67 -4.24
C GLY A 124 1.63 9.05 -4.27
N ALA A 125 1.71 9.76 -3.15
CA ALA A 125 2.39 11.06 -3.08
C ALA A 125 3.91 10.93 -3.33
N LEU A 126 4.54 9.86 -2.84
CA LEU A 126 5.95 9.58 -3.13
C LEU A 126 6.17 9.27 -4.62
N LEU A 127 5.26 8.48 -5.23
CA LEU A 127 5.28 8.20 -6.67
C LEU A 127 5.10 9.49 -7.50
N LEU A 128 4.11 10.32 -7.17
CA LEU A 128 3.86 11.59 -7.87
C LEU A 128 5.07 12.53 -7.75
N GLY A 129 5.70 12.59 -6.58
CA GLY A 129 6.95 13.33 -6.38
C GLY A 129 8.07 12.83 -7.30
N ALA A 130 8.28 11.51 -7.35
CA ALA A 130 9.28 10.90 -8.22
C ALA A 130 9.00 11.12 -9.72
N LEU A 131 7.74 11.04 -10.15
CA LEU A 131 7.34 11.32 -11.53
C LEU A 131 7.59 12.78 -11.91
N ALA A 132 7.30 13.71 -10.98
CA ALA A 132 7.50 15.14 -11.20
C ALA A 132 8.98 15.51 -11.42
N GLU A 133 9.94 14.77 -10.84
CA GLU A 133 11.37 14.96 -11.10
C GLU A 133 11.74 14.76 -12.58
N TYR A 134 10.97 13.95 -13.31
CA TYR A 134 11.12 13.73 -14.75
C TYR A 134 10.18 14.60 -15.59
N GLY A 135 9.42 15.52 -14.98
CA GLY A 135 8.42 16.34 -15.66
C GLY A 135 7.18 15.56 -16.12
N ILE A 136 6.93 14.38 -15.54
CA ILE A 136 5.81 13.52 -15.88
C ILE A 136 4.61 13.90 -15.02
N ARG A 137 3.47 14.18 -15.66
CA ARG A 137 2.19 14.33 -14.97
C ARG A 137 1.46 13.00 -14.94
N ALA A 138 0.95 12.64 -13.76
CA ALA A 138 0.02 11.54 -13.57
C ALA A 138 -1.36 12.10 -13.19
N ASP A 139 -2.40 11.43 -13.64
CA ASP A 139 -3.80 11.77 -13.41
C ASP A 139 -4.45 10.63 -12.62
N SER A 140 -5.06 10.92 -11.46
CA SER A 140 -5.82 9.94 -10.69
C SER A 140 -7.27 9.88 -11.17
N ASP A 141 -7.93 8.75 -10.95
CA ASP A 141 -9.39 8.74 -10.85
C ASP A 141 -9.81 9.05 -9.40
N ASP A 142 -11.10 9.29 -9.20
CA ASP A 142 -11.67 9.51 -7.86
C ASP A 142 -11.68 8.22 -7.00
N VAL A 143 -11.16 7.09 -7.51
CA VAL A 143 -11.22 5.77 -6.86
C VAL A 143 -9.92 5.45 -6.11
N GLY A 144 -8.82 6.19 -6.32
CA GLY A 144 -7.59 6.08 -5.51
C GLY A 144 -6.83 4.76 -5.70
N MET A 145 -7.05 4.07 -6.84
CA MET A 145 -6.50 2.74 -7.10
C MET A 145 -5.22 2.78 -7.92
N SER A 146 -5.10 3.76 -8.81
CA SER A 146 -3.98 3.90 -9.74
C SER A 146 -3.90 5.32 -10.30
N TYR A 147 -2.73 5.66 -10.83
CA TYR A 147 -2.55 6.83 -11.66
C TYR A 147 -2.47 6.44 -13.14
N ALA A 148 -2.92 7.34 -14.00
CA ALA A 148 -2.75 7.25 -15.44
C ALA A 148 -1.73 8.28 -15.92
N VAL A 149 -0.84 7.90 -16.82
CA VAL A 149 0.15 8.79 -17.44
C VAL A 149 -0.08 8.79 -18.94
N ALA A 150 -0.38 9.96 -19.50
CA ALA A 150 -0.54 10.13 -20.94
C ALA A 150 0.81 10.04 -21.67
N PHE A 151 0.78 9.54 -22.90
CA PHE A 151 1.97 9.58 -23.77
C PHE A 151 2.24 10.97 -24.32
N ASP A 152 1.18 11.70 -24.66
CA ASP A 152 1.26 13.11 -25.00
C ASP A 152 1.02 13.95 -23.73
N PRO A 153 2.02 14.71 -23.24
CA PRO A 153 1.90 15.53 -22.03
C PRO A 153 0.84 16.65 -22.16
N GLU A 154 0.46 17.03 -23.38
CA GLU A 154 -0.58 18.03 -23.63
C GLU A 154 -2.00 17.43 -23.57
N THR A 155 -2.13 16.11 -23.40
CA THR A 155 -3.44 15.46 -23.25
C THR A 155 -4.17 16.03 -22.04
N PRO A 156 -5.41 16.53 -22.20
CA PRO A 156 -6.21 16.99 -21.07
C PRO A 156 -6.50 15.84 -20.09
N SER A 157 -6.46 16.10 -18.78
CA SER A 157 -6.68 15.11 -17.71
C SER A 157 -7.91 14.23 -17.92
N TRP A 158 -9.03 14.81 -18.37
CA TRP A 158 -10.29 14.09 -18.61
C TRP A 158 -10.23 13.08 -19.77
N ASN A 159 -9.20 13.14 -20.62
CA ASN A 159 -9.06 12.30 -21.80
C ASN A 159 -7.92 11.27 -21.69
N VAL A 160 -7.11 11.31 -20.63
CA VAL A 160 -5.91 10.46 -20.49
C VAL A 160 -6.27 8.98 -20.60
N ARG A 161 -7.29 8.53 -19.87
CA ARG A 161 -7.72 7.12 -19.85
C ARG A 161 -8.52 6.69 -21.09
N SER A 162 -8.93 7.64 -21.94
CA SER A 162 -9.65 7.37 -23.19
C SER A 162 -8.72 7.31 -24.41
N GLY A 163 -7.41 7.41 -24.18
CA GLY A 163 -6.39 7.24 -25.21
C GLY A 163 -5.30 6.28 -24.73
N PHE A 164 -4.24 6.19 -25.52
CA PHE A 164 -3.06 5.41 -25.18
C PHE A 164 -2.38 5.99 -23.93
N HIS A 165 -2.28 5.19 -22.86
CA HIS A 165 -1.77 5.65 -21.58
C HIS A 165 -1.05 4.54 -20.81
N LEU A 166 -0.27 4.92 -19.81
CA LEU A 166 0.26 4.00 -18.82
C LEU A 166 -0.65 4.03 -17.59
N SER A 167 -0.89 2.89 -16.96
CA SER A 167 -1.46 2.83 -15.62
C SER A 167 -0.38 2.42 -14.63
N VAL A 168 -0.36 3.05 -13.45
CA VAL A 168 0.57 2.74 -12.36
C VAL A 168 -0.23 2.56 -11.08
N GLY A 169 -0.13 1.39 -10.46
CA GLY A 169 -0.79 1.09 -9.19
C GLY A 169 0.10 0.24 -8.29
N ASP A 170 -0.12 0.29 -6.99
CA ASP A 170 0.53 -0.65 -6.08
C ASP A 170 -0.09 -2.05 -6.24
N ARG A 171 0.63 -3.08 -5.81
CA ARG A 171 0.12 -4.45 -5.80
C ARG A 171 -0.91 -4.70 -4.69
N ASP A 172 -0.86 -3.93 -3.62
CA ASP A 172 -2.01 -3.70 -2.75
C ASP A 172 -2.90 -2.68 -3.47
N PRO A 173 -4.21 -2.91 -3.59
CA PRO A 173 -5.04 -2.22 -4.58
C PRO A 173 -5.42 -0.80 -4.12
N SER A 174 -4.46 0.03 -3.72
CA SER A 174 -4.67 1.43 -3.36
C SER A 174 -3.35 2.20 -3.47
N VAL A 175 -3.38 3.47 -3.88
CA VAL A 175 -2.21 4.38 -3.81
C VAL A 175 -2.24 5.28 -2.56
N ASP A 176 -3.33 5.26 -1.81
CA ASP A 176 -3.60 6.16 -0.68
C ASP A 176 -3.18 5.59 0.68
N HIS A 177 -2.53 4.42 0.69
CA HIS A 177 -1.97 3.82 1.89
C HIS A 177 -0.63 4.46 2.29
N VAL A 178 -0.20 4.26 3.53
CA VAL A 178 1.07 4.80 4.06
C VAL A 178 2.27 4.11 3.43
N PRO A 179 3.39 4.81 3.17
CA PRO A 179 4.59 4.22 2.55
C PRO A 179 5.10 2.92 3.21
N ALA A 180 4.98 2.78 4.54
CA ALA A 180 5.36 1.57 5.25
C ALA A 180 4.54 0.30 4.87
N SER A 181 3.42 0.45 4.18
CA SER A 181 2.55 -0.64 3.71
C SER A 181 2.74 -0.97 2.23
N HIS A 182 3.64 -0.27 1.55
CA HIS A 182 3.93 -0.43 0.12
C HIS A 182 4.38 -1.84 -0.25
N THR A 183 3.72 -2.46 -1.24
CA THR A 183 4.01 -3.85 -1.64
C THR A 183 4.63 -3.99 -3.03
N GLY A 184 4.75 -2.89 -3.76
CA GLY A 184 5.47 -2.80 -5.01
C GLY A 184 4.60 -2.21 -6.12
N TRP A 185 5.15 -1.29 -6.90
CA TRP A 185 4.46 -0.73 -8.05
C TRP A 185 4.35 -1.72 -9.21
N THR A 186 3.26 -1.60 -9.97
CA THR A 186 3.07 -2.27 -11.26
C THR A 186 2.67 -1.24 -12.30
N VAL A 187 3.28 -1.31 -13.49
CA VAL A 187 3.00 -0.42 -14.62
C VAL A 187 2.50 -1.21 -15.81
N PHE A 188 1.35 -0.85 -16.36
CA PHE A 188 0.81 -1.41 -17.59
C PHE A 188 0.70 -0.35 -18.68
N VAL A 189 0.83 -0.77 -19.93
CA VAL A 189 0.46 0.03 -21.09
C VAL A 189 -0.99 -0.30 -21.44
N HIS A 190 -1.80 0.71 -21.76
CA HIS A 190 -3.18 0.55 -22.19
C HIS A 190 -3.38 1.14 -23.59
N ASP A 191 -4.23 0.49 -24.39
CA ASP A 191 -4.63 0.99 -25.70
C ASP A 191 -5.68 2.12 -25.61
N ASP A 192 -6.18 2.58 -26.76
CA ASP A 192 -7.20 3.64 -26.83
C ASP A 192 -8.60 3.22 -26.36
N GLN A 193 -8.81 1.92 -26.10
CA GLN A 193 -10.01 1.38 -25.46
C GLN A 193 -9.82 1.20 -23.95
N GLY A 194 -8.62 1.48 -23.43
CA GLY A 194 -8.27 1.25 -22.03
C GLY A 194 -7.94 -0.20 -21.71
N GLU A 195 -7.76 -1.07 -22.71
CA GLU A 195 -7.38 -2.47 -22.50
C GLU A 195 -5.86 -2.59 -22.29
N PRO A 196 -5.41 -3.39 -21.30
CA PRO A 196 -3.99 -3.58 -21.06
C PRO A 196 -3.33 -4.32 -22.23
N ILE A 197 -2.15 -3.87 -22.62
CA ILE A 197 -1.36 -4.43 -23.71
C ILE A 197 -0.19 -5.25 -23.14
N GLY A 198 -0.17 -6.54 -23.46
CA GLY A 198 0.97 -7.42 -23.16
C GLY A 198 1.22 -7.66 -21.66
N ASP A 199 2.48 -7.87 -21.31
CA ASP A 199 2.98 -8.01 -19.93
C ASP A 199 3.21 -6.61 -19.30
N PRO A 200 3.25 -6.48 -17.96
CA PRO A 200 3.60 -5.23 -17.30
C PRO A 200 4.95 -4.66 -17.77
N LEU A 201 5.01 -3.35 -17.99
CA LEU A 201 6.24 -2.62 -18.30
C LEU A 201 7.22 -2.65 -17.10
N TYR A 202 6.66 -2.59 -15.90
CA TYR A 202 7.39 -2.67 -14.64
C TYR A 202 6.57 -3.46 -13.64
N ILE A 203 7.27 -4.27 -12.84
CA ILE A 203 6.68 -4.96 -11.70
C ILE A 203 7.74 -5.09 -10.61
N ALA A 204 7.45 -4.52 -9.45
CA ALA A 204 8.24 -4.72 -8.24
C ALA A 204 7.46 -5.55 -7.23
N GLY A 205 8.18 -6.05 -6.22
CA GLY A 205 7.60 -6.84 -5.14
C GLY A 205 7.23 -8.27 -5.56
N SER A 206 7.46 -9.20 -4.64
CA SER A 206 7.04 -10.61 -4.77
C SER A 206 5.95 -10.96 -3.75
N GLY A 207 5.12 -9.97 -3.41
CA GLY A 207 4.07 -10.09 -2.38
C GLY A 207 4.52 -9.71 -0.97
N GLY A 208 5.67 -9.06 -0.80
CA GLY A 208 6.15 -8.52 0.47
C GLY A 208 6.43 -7.03 0.38
N LEU A 209 6.78 -6.42 1.51
CA LEU A 209 7.07 -4.98 1.58
C LEU A 209 8.28 -4.60 0.74
N VAL A 210 8.17 -3.45 0.08
CA VAL A 210 9.22 -2.84 -0.73
C VAL A 210 9.48 -1.43 -0.20
N ASP A 211 10.72 -0.95 -0.31
CA ASP A 211 11.04 0.46 -0.03
C ASP A 211 10.28 1.37 -1.02
N CYS A 212 9.23 2.04 -0.54
CA CYS A 212 8.34 2.85 -1.36
C CYS A 212 9.06 3.98 -2.08
N ALA A 213 10.02 4.64 -1.44
CA ALA A 213 10.76 5.75 -2.06
C ALA A 213 11.68 5.24 -3.18
N GLY A 214 12.46 4.19 -2.89
CA GLY A 214 13.33 3.57 -3.88
C GLY A 214 12.56 2.98 -5.07
N ASP A 215 11.43 2.33 -4.80
CA ASP A 215 10.56 1.76 -5.85
C ASP A 215 9.88 2.83 -6.70
N SER A 216 9.40 3.91 -6.07
CA SER A 216 8.83 5.08 -6.77
C SER A 216 9.84 5.72 -7.72
N ALA A 217 11.08 5.91 -7.28
CA ALA A 217 12.15 6.43 -8.12
C ALA A 217 12.48 5.49 -9.30
N ALA A 218 12.49 4.18 -9.06
CA ALA A 218 12.73 3.18 -10.09
C ALA A 218 11.62 3.16 -11.16
N VAL A 219 10.36 3.21 -10.73
CA VAL A 219 9.20 3.33 -11.64
C VAL A 219 9.26 4.60 -12.47
N ALA A 220 9.48 5.75 -11.84
CA ALA A 220 9.52 7.02 -12.55
C ALA A 220 10.60 7.02 -13.63
N ALA A 221 11.78 6.45 -13.35
CA ALA A 221 12.85 6.29 -14.32
C ALA A 221 12.45 5.38 -15.51
N VAL A 222 11.75 4.28 -15.24
CA VAL A 222 11.28 3.35 -16.30
C VAL A 222 10.22 4.02 -17.18
N ILE A 223 9.29 4.77 -16.58
CA ILE A 223 8.28 5.52 -17.33
C ILE A 223 8.95 6.60 -18.20
N ALA A 224 9.91 7.35 -17.65
CA ALA A 224 10.64 8.37 -18.40
C ALA A 224 11.41 7.80 -19.61
N ASP A 225 12.13 6.69 -19.41
CA ASP A 225 12.84 5.99 -20.50
C ASP A 225 11.86 5.51 -21.56
N PHE A 226 10.73 4.94 -21.13
CA PHE A 226 9.71 4.44 -22.03
C PHE A 226 9.03 5.57 -22.85
N LEU A 227 8.68 6.71 -22.24
CA LEU A 227 8.07 7.85 -22.93
C LEU A 227 9.04 8.57 -23.87
N SER A 228 10.34 8.56 -23.58
CA SER A 228 11.36 9.20 -24.42
C SER A 228 11.93 8.30 -25.53
N ALA A 229 11.61 7.00 -25.50
CA ALA A 229 12.04 6.08 -26.54
C ALA A 229 11.37 6.41 -27.90
N PRO A 230 12.10 6.31 -29.03
CA PRO A 230 11.52 6.51 -30.36
C PRO A 230 10.36 5.53 -30.62
N VAL A 231 9.27 6.01 -31.23
CA VAL A 231 8.05 5.22 -31.55
C VAL A 231 8.35 3.92 -32.30
N SER A 232 9.41 3.87 -33.11
CA SER A 232 9.86 2.65 -33.79
C SER A 232 10.34 1.52 -32.85
N ARG A 233 10.55 1.82 -31.56
CA ARG A 233 10.88 0.86 -30.49
C ARG A 233 9.66 0.45 -29.65
N HIS A 234 8.53 1.14 -29.80
CA HIS A 234 7.24 0.76 -29.21
C HIS A 234 6.49 -0.23 -30.10
N CYS A 235 7.23 -0.98 -30.95
CA CYS A 235 6.83 -1.93 -32.00
C CYS A 235 5.32 -2.15 -32.23
N ASP A 236 4.91 -2.18 -33.50
CA ASP A 236 3.59 -2.64 -33.99
C ASP A 236 3.11 -4.00 -33.41
N CYS A 237 3.98 -4.76 -32.73
CA CYS A 237 3.65 -5.90 -31.90
C CYS A 237 2.66 -5.56 -30.76
N TYR A 238 2.78 -4.40 -30.12
CA TYR A 238 1.90 -4.02 -29.01
C TYR A 238 0.43 -3.90 -29.46
N SER A 239 0.15 -3.41 -30.67
CA SER A 239 -1.23 -3.30 -31.18
C SER A 239 -1.84 -4.62 -31.69
N GLN A 240 -1.04 -5.69 -31.81
CA GLN A 240 -1.49 -6.97 -32.40
C GLN A 240 -1.51 -8.16 -31.42
N GLU A 241 -1.00 -8.00 -30.19
CA GLU A 241 -0.74 -9.12 -29.30
C GLU A 241 -1.63 -9.13 -28.05
N ARG A 242 -2.29 -10.27 -27.81
CA ARG A 242 -3.15 -10.52 -26.64
C ARG A 242 -2.33 -11.03 -25.46
N TYR A 243 -2.83 -10.78 -24.25
CA TYR A 243 -2.29 -11.29 -22.97
C TYR A 243 -1.84 -12.77 -23.05
N GLY A 244 -0.59 -13.04 -22.66
CA GLY A 244 -0.03 -14.40 -22.54
C GLY A 244 0.75 -14.95 -23.73
N ARG A 245 1.03 -14.18 -24.79
CA ARG A 245 1.95 -14.58 -25.87
C ARG A 245 3.39 -14.12 -25.59
N ARG A 246 4.38 -14.94 -25.98
CA ARG A 246 5.80 -14.61 -25.79
C ARG A 246 6.24 -13.52 -26.77
N HIS A 247 6.69 -12.38 -26.24
CA HIS A 247 7.29 -11.30 -27.03
C HIS A 247 8.59 -11.72 -27.72
N ASP A 248 8.86 -11.10 -28.87
CA ASP A 248 10.12 -11.24 -29.56
C ASP A 248 11.29 -10.63 -28.75
N ARG A 249 12.51 -11.12 -28.94
CA ARG A 249 13.64 -10.84 -28.04
C ARG A 249 14.07 -9.36 -28.01
N GLU A 250 13.83 -8.62 -29.09
CA GLU A 250 14.11 -7.17 -29.17
C GLU A 250 13.06 -6.30 -28.46
N CYS A 251 11.80 -6.78 -28.33
CA CYS A 251 10.76 -6.11 -27.55
C CYS A 251 10.94 -6.28 -26.03
N ASN A 252 11.68 -7.30 -25.59
CA ASN A 252 11.91 -7.62 -24.18
C ASN A 252 12.97 -6.72 -23.49
N ARG A 253 13.36 -5.59 -24.07
CA ARG A 253 14.40 -4.71 -23.47
C ARG A 253 14.01 -4.18 -22.07
N TYR A 254 12.72 -4.09 -21.77
CA TYR A 254 12.19 -3.69 -20.48
C TYR A 254 11.88 -4.85 -19.52
N ARG A 255 11.91 -6.10 -20.01
CA ARG A 255 11.80 -7.28 -19.15
C ARG A 255 13.14 -7.52 -18.47
N ARG A 256 13.42 -6.78 -17.39
CA ARG A 256 14.54 -7.12 -16.50
C ARG A 256 14.26 -8.48 -15.82
N PRO A 257 15.33 -9.24 -15.50
CA PRO A 257 15.23 -10.65 -15.08
C PRO A 257 14.37 -10.86 -13.84
#